data_AF-A0A938RT81-F1
#
_entry.id   AF-A0A938RT81-F1
#
_cell.length_a   1.000
_cell.length_b   1.000
_cell.length_c   1.000
_cell.angle_alpha   90.00
_cell.angle_beta   90.00
_cell.angle_gamma   90.00
#
_symmetry.space_group_name_H-M   'P 1'
#
loop_
_entity.id
_entity.type
_entity.pdbx_description
1 polymer ?
#
loop_
_entity_poly.entity_id
_entity_poly.type
_entity_poly.pdbx_seq_one_letter_code
_entity_poly.pdbx_strand_id
1 'polypeptide(L)'
;MCALLCASRAGAEAEAESDAPERSTGELAWTIAAYLPNRLFDLCDVVRLRVRVGSGFAVGARVTRYVPLFAGDYQALWLGLPGPRGRARLPLPVGTEGQSGFDAGLAQLGSASNAPEYGAGEVGAGAMLYLVGIDVGVDVWELVDFAAGVATLDLAHDDF
;
A
#
# COMPACT_ATOMS: atom_id res chain seq x y z
N MET A 1 -13.16 43.41 -34.81
CA MET A 1 -14.55 43.68 -34.39
C MET A 1 -15.03 42.55 -33.47
N CYS A 2 -14.46 42.45 -32.26
CA CYS A 2 -14.84 41.41 -31.28
C CYS A 2 -14.37 41.81 -29.86
N ALA A 3 -14.72 43.03 -29.43
CA ALA A 3 -14.26 43.62 -28.16
C ALA A 3 -15.43 44.15 -27.32
N LEU A 4 -16.63 43.55 -27.42
CA LEU A 4 -17.87 44.16 -26.90
C LEU A 4 -18.83 43.18 -26.24
N LEU A 5 -18.30 42.17 -25.52
CA LEU A 5 -19.11 41.17 -24.81
C LEU A 5 -18.63 40.88 -23.37
N CYS A 6 -17.99 41.85 -22.71
CA CYS A 6 -17.50 41.71 -21.33
C CYS A 6 -18.32 42.46 -20.25
N ALA A 7 -19.48 43.05 -20.55
CA ALA A 7 -20.08 44.05 -19.66
C ALA A 7 -21.43 43.68 -19.00
N SER A 8 -21.86 42.41 -18.91
CA SER A 8 -23.19 42.11 -18.35
C SER A 8 -23.28 40.95 -17.34
N ARG A 9 -22.22 40.66 -16.58
CA ARG A 9 -22.27 39.65 -15.49
C ARG A 9 -21.89 40.19 -14.11
N ALA A 10 -22.07 41.49 -13.89
CA ALA A 10 -22.00 42.10 -12.57
C ALA A 10 -23.43 42.27 -12.02
N GLY A 11 -23.91 41.33 -11.21
CA GLY A 11 -25.21 41.48 -10.56
C GLY A 11 -25.93 40.17 -10.27
N ALA A 12 -25.34 39.31 -9.43
CA ALA A 12 -26.04 38.26 -8.70
C ALA A 12 -25.16 37.73 -7.54
N GLU A 13 -24.60 38.64 -6.73
CA GLU A 13 -24.04 38.31 -5.42
C GLU A 13 -25.09 38.64 -4.38
N ALA A 14 -26.07 37.75 -4.22
CA ALA A 14 -27.09 37.82 -3.19
C ALA A 14 -26.91 36.62 -2.28
N GLU A 15 -26.28 36.87 -1.13
CA GLU A 15 -26.48 36.20 0.16
C GLU A 15 -26.52 34.67 0.11
N ALA A 16 -25.35 34.06 -0.05
CA ALA A 16 -25.12 32.72 0.47
C ALA A 16 -25.00 32.84 1.99
N GLU A 17 -26.15 32.76 2.68
CA GLU A 17 -26.24 32.51 4.10
C GLU A 17 -25.37 31.29 4.42
N SER A 18 -24.22 31.57 5.02
CA SER A 18 -23.23 30.57 5.43
C SER A 18 -23.76 29.86 6.67
N ASP A 19 -24.73 28.97 6.46
CA ASP A 19 -25.05 27.90 7.41
C ASP A 19 -23.84 26.97 7.47
N ALA A 20 -22.85 27.35 8.28
CA ALA A 20 -21.79 26.45 8.68
C ALA A 20 -22.48 25.29 9.42
N PRO A 21 -22.43 24.04 8.91
CA PRO A 21 -23.14 22.94 9.52
C PRO A 21 -22.64 22.81 10.96
N GLU A 22 -23.57 22.93 11.90
CA GLU A 22 -23.32 22.74 13.32
C GLU A 22 -22.95 21.26 13.51
N ARG A 23 -21.65 20.95 13.40
CA ARG A 23 -21.14 19.58 13.50
C ARG A 23 -21.61 18.98 14.81
N SER A 24 -22.45 17.97 14.70
CA SER A 24 -23.02 17.35 15.90
C SER A 24 -21.88 16.70 16.69
N THR A 25 -21.93 16.75 18.02
CA THR A 25 -20.93 16.09 18.89
C THR A 25 -20.78 14.59 18.56
N GLY A 26 -21.82 13.98 17.99
CA GLY A 26 -21.79 12.61 17.50
C GLY A 26 -20.90 12.40 16.26
N GLU A 27 -20.85 13.36 15.34
CA GLU A 27 -19.96 13.31 14.17
C GLU A 27 -18.50 13.37 14.60
N LEU A 28 -18.16 14.27 15.53
CA LEU A 28 -16.79 14.42 16.02
C LEU A 28 -16.32 13.17 16.78
N ALA A 29 -17.19 12.58 17.62
CA ALA A 29 -16.90 11.33 18.30
C ALA A 29 -16.69 10.17 17.32
N TRP A 30 -17.48 10.11 16.24
CA TRP A 30 -17.33 9.12 15.18
C TRP A 30 -16.01 9.30 14.42
N THR A 31 -15.64 10.52 14.03
CA THR A 31 -14.36 10.81 13.37
C THR A 31 -13.18 10.35 14.22
N ILE A 32 -13.18 10.65 15.52
CA ILE A 32 -12.10 10.21 16.42
C ILE A 32 -12.08 8.68 16.56
N ALA A 33 -13.24 8.05 16.70
CA ALA A 33 -13.35 6.60 16.83
C ALA A 33 -12.92 5.87 15.54
N ALA A 34 -13.18 6.43 14.37
CA ALA A 34 -12.80 5.89 13.07
C ALA A 34 -11.32 6.16 12.73
N TYR A 35 -10.74 7.24 13.28
CA TYR A 35 -9.35 7.62 13.02
C TYR A 35 -8.35 6.53 13.42
N LEU A 36 -8.47 5.96 14.62
CA LEU A 36 -7.49 4.99 15.11
C LEU A 36 -7.49 3.66 14.32
N PRO A 37 -8.65 3.04 14.02
CA PRO A 37 -8.72 1.89 13.11
C PRO A 37 -8.16 2.21 11.73
N ASN A 38 -8.48 3.37 11.16
CA ASN A 38 -8.00 3.76 9.83
C ASN A 38 -6.47 3.79 9.79
N ARG A 39 -5.84 4.47 10.76
CA ARG A 39 -4.37 4.54 10.86
C ARG A 39 -3.71 3.19 11.10
N LEU A 40 -4.39 2.26 11.76
CA LEU A 40 -3.88 0.90 11.91
C LEU A 40 -3.92 0.14 10.57
N PHE A 41 -4.95 0.36 9.75
CA PHE A 41 -5.03 -0.22 8.41
C PHE A 41 -3.97 0.35 7.48
N ASP A 42 -3.74 1.66 7.50
CA ASP A 42 -2.67 2.31 6.74
C ASP A 42 -1.31 1.69 7.11
N LEU A 43 -1.02 1.55 8.41
CA LEU A 43 0.22 0.93 8.88
C LEU A 43 0.37 -0.54 8.42
N CYS A 44 -0.74 -1.29 8.36
CA CYS A 44 -0.73 -2.66 7.86
C CYS A 44 -0.48 -2.75 6.35
N ASP A 45 -0.80 -1.70 5.60
CA ASP A 45 -0.56 -1.65 4.16
C ASP A 45 0.92 -1.30 3.90
N VAL A 46 1.51 -0.37 4.67
CA VAL A 46 2.93 -0.01 4.63
C VAL A 46 3.85 -1.22 4.81
N VAL A 47 3.52 -2.13 5.73
CA VAL A 47 4.38 -3.24 6.12
C VAL A 47 3.86 -4.57 5.58
N ARG A 48 4.67 -5.21 4.74
CA ARG A 48 4.52 -6.62 4.40
C ARG A 48 5.32 -7.47 5.38
N LEU A 49 4.65 -8.43 6.01
CA LEU A 49 5.29 -9.40 6.87
C LEU A 49 4.65 -10.76 6.65
N ARG A 50 5.42 -11.72 6.13
CA ARG A 50 4.93 -13.07 5.87
C ARG A 50 5.83 -14.10 6.50
N VAL A 51 5.21 -15.08 7.13
CA VAL A 51 5.85 -16.31 7.58
C VAL A 51 5.55 -17.39 6.53
N ARG A 52 6.59 -18.05 6.04
CA ARG A 52 6.51 -19.14 5.06
C ARG A 52 6.77 -20.47 5.76
N VAL A 53 5.96 -21.47 5.45
CA VAL A 53 6.11 -22.85 5.90
C VAL A 53 6.04 -23.78 4.69
N GLY A 54 7.12 -24.49 4.41
CA GLY A 54 7.24 -25.35 3.23
C GLY A 54 8.68 -25.75 2.97
N SER A 55 8.96 -26.49 1.90
CA SER A 55 10.31 -26.98 1.61
C SER A 55 11.08 -26.06 0.66
N GLY A 56 12.31 -25.70 1.00
CA GLY A 56 13.20 -24.99 0.08
C GLY A 56 14.34 -24.23 0.75
N PHE A 57 15.27 -23.73 -0.06
CA PHE A 57 16.30 -22.78 0.35
C PHE A 57 16.29 -21.62 -0.61
N ALA A 58 16.06 -20.43 -0.07
CA ALA A 58 16.09 -19.22 -0.86
C ALA A 58 16.53 -18.02 -0.03
N VAL A 59 17.17 -17.08 -0.68
CA VAL A 59 17.43 -15.75 -0.14
C VAL A 59 17.08 -14.74 -1.21
N GLY A 60 16.45 -13.66 -0.80
CA GLY A 60 16.12 -12.58 -1.70
C GLY A 60 16.13 -11.23 -1.01
N ALA A 61 16.47 -10.22 -1.79
CA ALA A 61 16.28 -8.83 -1.47
C ALA A 61 15.65 -8.15 -2.69
N ARG A 62 14.86 -7.12 -2.47
CA ARG A 62 14.21 -6.36 -3.54
C ARG A 62 14.36 -4.88 -3.26
N VAL A 63 14.76 -4.15 -4.28
CA VAL A 63 14.71 -2.69 -4.28
C VAL A 63 13.76 -2.32 -5.40
N THR A 64 12.52 -1.97 -5.05
CA THR A 64 11.43 -1.75 -5.99
C THR A 64 11.02 -3.04 -6.75
N ARG A 65 9.84 -3.02 -7.38
CA ARG A 65 9.39 -4.02 -8.36
C ARG A 65 10.35 -4.31 -9.53
N TYR A 66 11.36 -3.49 -9.76
CA TYR A 66 12.23 -3.55 -10.95
C TYR A 66 13.59 -4.20 -10.69
N VAL A 67 14.06 -4.24 -9.43
CA VAL A 67 15.37 -4.79 -9.09
C VAL A 67 15.22 -5.89 -8.03
N PRO A 68 14.62 -7.04 -8.40
CA PRO A 68 14.68 -8.23 -7.56
C PRO A 68 16.10 -8.82 -7.59
N LEU A 69 16.59 -9.20 -6.42
CA LEU A 69 17.73 -10.08 -6.22
C LEU A 69 17.20 -11.32 -5.53
N PHE A 70 17.15 -12.44 -6.23
CA PHE A 70 16.63 -13.69 -5.71
C PHE A 70 17.55 -14.84 -6.11
N ALA A 71 17.82 -15.75 -5.19
CA ALA A 71 18.51 -16.98 -5.47
C ALA A 71 17.94 -18.11 -4.63
N GLY A 72 17.46 -19.17 -5.27
CA GLY A 72 17.04 -20.37 -4.57
C GLY A 72 15.86 -21.09 -5.22
N ASP A 73 15.28 -22.00 -4.45
CA ASP A 73 14.08 -22.73 -4.80
C ASP A 73 13.26 -23.02 -3.55
N TYR A 74 11.97 -22.72 -3.59
CA TYR A 74 11.03 -23.08 -2.53
C TYR A 74 9.60 -23.28 -3.04
N GLN A 75 8.85 -24.06 -2.26
CA GLN A 75 7.40 -24.17 -2.30
C GLN A 75 6.89 -24.01 -0.87
N ALA A 76 6.07 -23.00 -0.62
CA ALA A 76 5.60 -22.70 0.73
C ALA A 76 4.14 -22.26 0.77
N LEU A 77 3.48 -22.62 1.87
CA LEU A 77 2.32 -21.90 2.36
C LEU A 77 2.83 -20.66 3.10
N TRP A 78 2.22 -19.51 2.88
CA TRP A 78 2.53 -18.31 3.63
C TRP A 78 1.32 -17.84 4.43
N LEU A 79 1.60 -17.25 5.58
CA LEU A 79 0.64 -16.56 6.45
C LEU A 79 1.21 -15.19 6.80
N GLY A 80 0.42 -14.14 6.69
CA GLY A 80 0.80 -12.83 7.21
C GLY A 80 0.15 -11.64 6.51
N LEU A 81 0.78 -10.49 6.70
CA LEU A 81 0.35 -9.23 6.10
C LEU A 81 0.70 -9.23 4.61
N PRO A 82 -0.30 -9.12 3.75
CA PRO A 82 -0.11 -9.21 2.31
C PRO A 82 0.59 -7.99 1.73
N GLY A 83 0.68 -6.87 2.46
CA GLY A 83 1.35 -5.64 2.04
C GLY A 83 0.48 -4.73 1.16
N PRO A 84 1.12 -3.83 0.38
CA PRO A 84 0.50 -2.71 -0.32
C PRO A 84 -0.72 -3.09 -1.17
N ARG A 85 -1.80 -2.34 -1.02
CA ARG A 85 -3.07 -2.58 -1.75
C ARG A 85 -3.11 -1.74 -3.01
N GLY A 86 -2.38 -2.15 -4.03
CA GLY A 86 -2.48 -1.54 -5.37
C GLY A 86 -3.86 -1.70 -6.03
N ARG A 87 -4.80 -2.42 -5.41
CA ARG A 87 -6.19 -2.65 -5.87
C ARG A 87 -7.13 -2.82 -4.68
N ALA A 88 -8.39 -2.40 -4.85
CA ALA A 88 -9.49 -2.61 -3.90
C ALA A 88 -9.94 -4.10 -3.85
N ARG A 89 -9.08 -4.97 -3.34
CA ARG A 89 -9.38 -6.36 -3.00
C ARG A 89 -9.02 -6.58 -1.55
N LEU A 90 -9.78 -7.43 -0.86
CA LEU A 90 -9.41 -7.93 0.48
C LEU A 90 -8.38 -9.04 0.29
N PRO A 91 -7.09 -8.78 0.49
CA PRO A 91 -6.10 -9.84 0.39
C PRO A 91 -6.29 -10.81 1.56
N LEU A 92 -6.42 -12.09 1.25
CA LEU A 92 -6.44 -13.12 2.29
C LEU A 92 -5.05 -13.17 2.95
N PRO A 93 -4.96 -13.26 4.28
CA PRO A 93 -3.68 -13.31 4.99
C PRO A 93 -2.98 -14.68 4.85
N VAL A 94 -3.39 -15.49 3.88
CA VAL A 94 -2.90 -16.85 3.65
C VAL A 94 -2.87 -17.14 2.15
N GLY A 95 -1.85 -17.86 1.71
CA GLY A 95 -1.74 -18.33 0.33
C GLY A 95 -0.64 -19.35 0.13
N THR A 96 -0.42 -19.73 -1.12
CA THR A 96 0.71 -20.54 -1.55
C THR A 96 1.62 -19.71 -2.45
N GLU A 97 2.91 -19.99 -2.42
CA GLU A 97 3.91 -19.31 -3.22
C GLU A 97 5.01 -20.32 -3.58
N GLY A 98 5.46 -20.28 -4.83
CA GLY A 98 6.57 -21.07 -5.31
C GLY A 98 7.48 -20.24 -6.18
N GLN A 99 8.78 -20.31 -5.94
CA GLN A 99 9.76 -19.61 -6.76
C GLN A 99 11.02 -20.45 -6.90
N SER A 100 11.52 -20.58 -8.12
CA SER A 100 12.75 -21.31 -8.43
C SER A 100 13.63 -20.54 -9.40
N GLY A 101 14.93 -20.54 -9.15
CA GLY A 101 15.94 -19.98 -10.03
C GLY A 101 16.72 -18.83 -9.42
N PHE A 102 17.16 -17.93 -10.30
CA PHE A 102 17.99 -16.79 -9.96
C PHE A 102 17.48 -15.56 -10.70
N ASP A 103 17.21 -14.49 -9.95
CA ASP A 103 16.82 -13.20 -10.51
C ASP A 103 17.83 -12.16 -10.05
N ALA A 104 18.37 -11.38 -10.98
CA ALA A 104 19.27 -10.28 -10.67
C ALA A 104 18.96 -9.07 -11.55
N GLY A 105 18.30 -8.07 -10.95
CA GLY A 105 17.90 -6.86 -11.64
C GLY A 105 16.81 -7.11 -12.67
N LEU A 106 16.95 -6.54 -13.87
CA LEU A 106 15.99 -6.69 -14.96
C LEU A 106 16.02 -8.07 -15.63
N ALA A 107 17.07 -8.85 -15.38
CA ALA A 107 17.20 -10.20 -15.90
C ALA A 107 16.50 -11.18 -14.95
N GLN A 108 15.36 -11.71 -15.39
CA GLN A 108 14.61 -12.73 -14.68
C GLN A 108 14.88 -14.08 -15.36
N LEU A 109 15.59 -14.96 -14.66
CA LEU A 109 15.89 -16.33 -15.13
C LEU A 109 15.10 -17.37 -14.34
N GLY A 110 14.35 -16.96 -13.31
CA GLY A 110 13.50 -17.82 -12.52
C GLY A 110 12.09 -18.01 -13.06
N SER A 111 11.40 -18.95 -12.44
CA SER A 111 9.95 -19.14 -12.57
C SER A 111 9.29 -18.87 -11.22
N ALA A 112 8.16 -18.17 -11.23
CA ALA A 112 7.39 -17.89 -10.03
C ALA A 112 5.92 -18.27 -10.25
N SER A 113 5.36 -19.01 -9.30
CA SER A 113 3.94 -19.34 -9.23
C SER A 113 3.32 -18.65 -8.02
N ASN A 114 2.16 -18.00 -8.23
CA ASN A 114 1.47 -17.23 -7.19
C ASN A 114 2.36 -16.19 -6.50
N ALA A 115 3.23 -15.53 -7.29
CA ALA A 115 4.13 -14.51 -6.78
C ALA A 115 3.33 -13.36 -6.14
N PRO A 116 3.85 -12.74 -5.05
CA PRO A 116 3.23 -11.58 -4.44
C PRO A 116 3.19 -10.40 -5.42
N GLU A 117 2.11 -9.61 -5.37
CA GLU A 117 2.08 -8.31 -6.07
C GLU A 117 2.94 -7.32 -5.29
N TYR A 118 4.02 -6.82 -5.89
CA TYR A 118 4.94 -5.86 -5.25
C TYR A 118 4.61 -4.42 -5.64
N GLY A 119 4.70 -3.52 -4.66
CA GLY A 119 4.54 -2.09 -4.88
C GLY A 119 5.69 -1.48 -5.70
N ALA A 120 5.45 -0.33 -6.33
CA ALA A 120 6.49 0.40 -7.05
C ALA A 120 7.55 1.00 -6.10
N GLY A 121 7.19 1.24 -4.84
CA GLY A 121 8.10 1.75 -3.80
C GLY A 121 8.59 0.68 -2.84
N GLU A 122 8.26 -0.59 -3.06
CA GLU A 122 8.53 -1.63 -2.07
C GLU A 122 10.02 -2.01 -2.00
N VAL A 123 10.58 -1.95 -0.80
CA VAL A 123 11.90 -2.47 -0.46
C VAL A 123 11.71 -3.60 0.53
N GLY A 124 12.35 -4.74 0.30
CA GLY A 124 12.15 -5.91 1.14
C GLY A 124 13.26 -6.93 1.08
N ALA A 125 13.24 -7.86 2.02
CA ALA A 125 14.14 -8.98 2.07
C ALA A 125 13.43 -10.20 2.64
N GLY A 126 13.84 -11.36 2.16
CA GLY A 126 13.29 -12.62 2.62
C GLY A 126 14.34 -13.72 2.58
N ALA A 127 14.15 -14.68 3.48
CA ALA A 127 14.96 -15.90 3.53
C ALA A 127 14.06 -17.09 3.84
N MET A 128 14.32 -18.20 3.15
CA MET A 128 13.72 -19.49 3.38
C MET A 128 14.83 -20.47 3.75
N LEU A 129 14.73 -21.05 4.95
CA LEU A 129 15.69 -22.01 5.49
C LEU A 129 15.00 -23.34 5.71
N TYR A 130 15.10 -24.21 4.70
CA TYR A 130 14.53 -25.55 4.65
C TYR A 130 13.01 -25.61 4.84
N LEU A 131 12.50 -25.50 6.08
CA LEU A 131 11.08 -25.64 6.42
C LEU A 131 10.37 -24.31 6.71
N VAL A 132 11.13 -23.28 7.13
CA VAL A 132 10.58 -22.01 7.60
C VAL A 132 11.27 -20.87 6.89
N GLY A 133 10.50 -19.87 6.51
CA GLY A 133 11.00 -18.63 5.96
C GLY A 133 10.27 -17.43 6.48
N ILE A 134 10.89 -16.28 6.28
CA ILE A 134 10.34 -14.97 6.59
C ILE A 134 10.53 -14.07 5.37
N ASP A 135 9.54 -13.23 5.09
CA ASP A 135 9.59 -12.18 4.08
C ASP A 135 9.11 -10.90 4.72
N VAL A 136 9.94 -9.86 4.66
CA VAL A 136 9.62 -8.55 5.21
C VAL A 136 9.79 -7.53 4.10
N GLY A 137 8.81 -6.64 3.95
CA GLY A 137 8.84 -5.56 2.98
C GLY A 137 8.20 -4.30 3.56
N VAL A 138 8.65 -3.16 3.05
CA VAL A 138 8.12 -1.84 3.38
C VAL A 138 7.90 -1.09 2.07
N ASP A 139 6.70 -0.55 1.84
CA ASP A 139 6.47 0.37 0.73
C ASP A 139 6.77 1.81 1.14
N VAL A 140 7.77 2.39 0.48
CA VAL A 140 8.24 3.74 0.79
C VAL A 140 7.16 4.79 0.47
N TRP A 141 6.30 4.56 -0.53
CA TRP A 141 5.26 5.53 -0.88
C TRP A 141 4.16 5.55 0.17
N GLU A 142 3.69 4.38 0.58
CA GLU A 142 2.69 4.26 1.65
C GLU A 142 3.26 4.74 2.99
N LEU A 143 4.55 4.50 3.26
CA LEU A 143 5.20 5.01 4.47
C LEU A 143 5.20 6.55 4.52
N VAL A 144 5.46 7.20 3.38
CA VAL A 144 5.42 8.66 3.27
C VAL A 144 4.01 9.19 3.48
N ASP A 145 3.02 8.54 2.89
CA ASP A 145 1.62 8.91 3.04
C ASP A 145 1.12 8.73 4.48
N PHE A 146 1.43 7.59 5.11
CA PHE A 146 1.18 7.36 6.54
C PHE A 146 1.83 8.44 7.42
N ALA A 147 3.08 8.80 7.15
CA ALA A 147 3.78 9.85 7.90
C ALA A 147 3.14 11.23 7.70
N ALA A 148 2.65 11.54 6.50
CA ALA A 148 1.89 12.75 6.23
C ALA A 148 0.54 12.74 6.97
N GLY A 149 -0.17 11.61 6.95
CA GLY A 149 -1.44 11.41 7.64
C GLY A 149 -1.34 11.59 9.17
N VAL A 150 -0.22 11.19 9.78
CA VAL A 150 0.08 11.46 11.20
C VAL A 150 0.22 12.97 11.46
N ALA A 151 0.74 13.74 10.50
CA ALA A 151 0.80 15.19 10.56
C ALA A 151 -0.50 15.88 10.11
N THR A 152 -1.61 15.13 9.99
CA THR A 152 -2.92 15.59 9.50
C THR A 152 -2.92 16.10 8.06
N LEU A 153 -1.92 15.71 7.27
CA LEU A 153 -1.83 15.99 5.84
C LEU A 153 -2.26 14.75 5.06
N ASP A 154 -3.40 14.85 4.39
CA ASP A 154 -3.90 13.80 3.50
C ASP A 154 -3.40 14.03 2.07
N LEU A 155 -2.38 13.28 1.64
CA LEU A 155 -1.80 13.38 0.30
C LEU A 155 -2.52 12.45 -0.68
N ALA A 156 -2.90 11.25 -0.24
CA ALA A 156 -3.57 10.24 -1.05
C ALA A 156 -5.06 10.52 -1.31
N HIS A 157 -5.69 11.43 -0.55
CA HIS A 157 -7.12 11.76 -0.64
C HIS A 157 -8.03 10.53 -0.48
N ASP A 158 -7.58 9.53 0.29
CA ASP A 158 -8.31 8.29 0.55
C ASP A 158 -8.89 8.20 1.97
N ASP A 159 -8.66 9.24 2.79
CA ASP A 159 -9.34 9.43 4.07
C ASP A 159 -10.74 10.06 3.87
N PHE A 160 -11.76 9.50 4.54
CA PHE A 160 -13.14 10.04 4.58
C PHE A 160 -13.31 11.21 5.57
#